data_AF-A0A2V9ZF16-F1
#
_entry.id   AF-A0A2V9ZF16-F1
#
_cell.length_a   1.000
_cell.length_b   1.000
_cell.length_c   1.000
_cell.angle_alpha   90.00
_cell.angle_beta   90.00
_cell.angle_gamma   90.00
#
_symmetry.space_group_name_H-M   'P 1'
#
loop_
_entity.id
_entity.type
_entity.pdbx_description
1 polymer ?
#
loop_
_entity_poly.entity_id
_entity_poly.type
_entity_poly.pdbx_seq_one_letter_code
_entity_poly.pdbx_strand_id
1 'polypeptide(L)'
;TVAAPPESKYEPAGHAGQLMHDLACFSCHRINGHGGDMAPDLSWEGSSVQRKWLQDFFKNPNTLRPALIRRMPKFNLSDSEINELTDYIMTVYQSPDVDRDAMPLSGYPAVQVEQGKQLFYSKYACQSCHIIDTKTDKGYIGPTLTQVGSRLSATWIYKWLKNPQSLRPGTVEPNRNMSDEEARALTAYLLTFKGSAKQEAKK
;
A
#
# COMPACT_ATOMS: atom_id res chain seq x y z
N THR A 1 17.71 -0.47 18.09
CA THR A 1 17.49 -1.21 16.82
C THR A 1 16.78 -2.50 17.15
N VAL A 2 15.62 -2.75 16.57
CA VAL A 2 14.94 -4.06 16.71
C VAL A 2 15.69 -5.06 15.84
N ALA A 3 16.09 -6.21 16.39
CA ALA A 3 16.75 -7.24 15.61
C ALA A 3 15.83 -7.70 14.47
N ALA A 4 16.38 -7.89 13.27
CA ALA A 4 15.61 -8.41 12.15
C ALA A 4 15.08 -9.82 12.51
N PRO A 5 13.81 -10.14 12.21
CA PRO A 5 13.30 -11.49 12.38
C PRO A 5 14.18 -12.49 11.61
N PRO A 6 14.35 -13.73 12.11
CA PRO A 6 15.12 -14.76 11.43
C PRO A 6 14.53 -15.04 10.05
N GLU A 7 15.40 -15.34 9.08
CA GLU A 7 15.01 -15.64 7.72
C GLU A 7 14.13 -16.90 7.67
N SER A 8 12.97 -16.78 7.03
CA SER A 8 12.00 -17.86 6.84
C SER A 8 12.36 -18.72 5.63
N LYS A 9 11.94 -19.99 5.64
CA LYS A 9 11.98 -20.91 4.48
C LYS A 9 10.63 -20.94 3.75
N TYR A 10 9.91 -19.84 3.77
CA TYR A 10 8.60 -19.77 3.14
C TYR A 10 8.74 -19.91 1.63
N GLU A 11 7.96 -20.83 1.05
CA GLU A 11 7.87 -21.04 -0.38
C GLU A 11 6.41 -20.96 -0.84
N PRO A 12 6.08 -20.10 -1.82
CA PRO A 12 4.73 -20.00 -2.36
C PRO A 12 4.37 -21.25 -3.17
N ALA A 13 3.14 -21.72 -3.04
CA ALA A 13 2.70 -22.96 -3.65
C ALA A 13 2.16 -22.76 -5.08
N GLY A 14 2.14 -23.85 -5.86
CA GLY A 14 1.51 -23.91 -7.18
C GLY A 14 2.22 -23.08 -8.24
N HIS A 15 1.52 -22.85 -9.36
CA HIS A 15 2.08 -22.15 -10.51
C HIS A 15 2.31 -20.65 -10.21
N ALA A 16 1.44 -20.00 -9.45
CA ALA A 16 1.70 -18.67 -8.90
C ALA A 16 3.03 -18.57 -8.13
N GLY A 17 3.38 -19.61 -7.35
CA GLY A 17 4.67 -19.68 -6.68
C GLY A 17 5.85 -19.81 -7.65
N GLN A 18 5.71 -20.66 -8.67
CA GLN A 18 6.70 -20.78 -9.76
C GLN A 18 6.91 -19.44 -10.47
N LEU A 19 5.84 -18.73 -10.82
CA LEU A 19 5.92 -17.38 -11.37
C LEU A 19 6.68 -16.43 -10.43
N MET A 20 6.42 -16.46 -9.11
CA MET A 20 7.16 -15.61 -8.17
C MET A 20 8.68 -15.93 -8.13
N HIS A 21 9.06 -17.19 -8.32
CA HIS A 21 10.48 -17.58 -8.44
C HIS A 21 11.10 -17.13 -9.76
N ASP A 22 10.43 -17.40 -10.88
CA ASP A 22 10.92 -17.09 -12.22
C ASP A 22 11.07 -15.57 -12.42
N LEU A 23 10.18 -14.79 -11.83
CA LEU A 23 10.22 -13.32 -11.80
C LEU A 23 11.16 -12.76 -10.71
N ALA A 24 11.81 -13.65 -9.95
CA ALA A 24 12.73 -13.34 -8.86
C ALA A 24 12.15 -12.37 -7.81
N CYS A 25 10.87 -12.51 -7.45
CA CYS A 25 10.19 -11.60 -6.51
C CYS A 25 10.97 -11.44 -5.19
N PHE A 26 11.47 -12.55 -4.63
CA PHE A 26 12.19 -12.59 -3.36
C PHE A 26 13.56 -11.88 -3.39
N SER A 27 14.11 -11.60 -4.56
CA SER A 27 15.35 -10.81 -4.67
C SER A 27 15.16 -9.37 -4.18
N CYS A 28 13.93 -8.85 -4.27
CA CYS A 28 13.59 -7.49 -3.90
C CYS A 28 12.62 -7.43 -2.72
N HIS A 29 11.61 -8.30 -2.71
CA HIS A 29 10.52 -8.28 -1.75
C HIS A 29 10.72 -9.31 -0.65
N ARG A 30 10.41 -8.88 0.58
CA ARG A 30 10.20 -9.79 1.70
C ARG A 30 8.77 -10.29 1.68
N ILE A 31 8.57 -11.59 1.85
CA ILE A 31 7.27 -12.23 1.95
C ILE A 31 7.34 -13.34 3.00
N ASN A 32 6.49 -13.26 4.02
CA ASN A 32 6.44 -14.19 5.15
C ASN A 32 7.83 -14.48 5.76
N GLY A 33 8.66 -13.44 5.86
CA GLY A 33 10.02 -13.52 6.42
C GLY A 33 11.10 -14.06 5.48
N HIS A 34 10.78 -14.41 4.23
CA HIS A 34 11.76 -14.83 3.21
C HIS A 34 12.00 -13.70 2.19
N GLY A 35 13.23 -13.55 1.70
CA GLY A 35 13.59 -12.57 0.67
C GLY A 35 14.22 -11.25 1.17
N GLY A 36 14.37 -10.31 0.24
CA GLY A 36 15.10 -9.05 0.44
C GLY A 36 14.28 -7.90 1.03
N ASP A 37 14.96 -6.84 1.45
CA ASP A 37 14.38 -5.61 2.04
C ASP A 37 14.49 -4.38 1.13
N MET A 38 14.85 -4.61 -0.13
CA MET A 38 15.04 -3.58 -1.14
C MET A 38 13.72 -2.94 -1.60
N ALA A 39 12.65 -3.73 -1.63
CA ALA A 39 11.30 -3.34 -1.98
C ALA A 39 10.34 -3.60 -0.80
N PRO A 40 9.10 -3.07 -0.84
CA PRO A 40 8.17 -3.25 0.28
C PRO A 40 7.90 -4.72 0.60
N ASP A 41 7.73 -5.02 1.88
CA ASP A 41 7.25 -6.32 2.35
C ASP A 41 5.81 -6.56 1.86
N LEU A 42 5.58 -7.71 1.21
CA LEU A 42 4.31 -8.10 0.59
C LEU A 42 3.53 -9.14 1.40
N SER A 43 3.99 -9.51 2.61
CA SER A 43 3.36 -10.56 3.43
C SER A 43 1.86 -10.34 3.63
N TRP A 44 1.43 -9.08 3.69
CA TRP A 44 0.04 -8.67 3.93
C TRP A 44 -0.58 -7.92 2.74
N GLU A 45 -0.01 -8.05 1.55
CA GLU A 45 -0.42 -7.23 0.41
C GLU A 45 -1.87 -7.48 0.00
N GLY A 46 -2.38 -8.71 0.16
CA GLY A 46 -3.77 -9.06 -0.13
C GLY A 46 -4.81 -8.39 0.77
N SER A 47 -4.45 -7.99 2.00
CA SER A 47 -5.30 -7.16 2.87
C SER A 47 -5.13 -5.67 2.59
N SER A 48 -3.97 -5.29 2.04
CA SER A 48 -3.56 -3.90 1.83
C SER A 48 -4.21 -3.28 0.61
N VAL A 49 -4.08 -3.91 -0.56
CA VAL A 49 -4.41 -3.27 -1.83
C VAL A 49 -5.74 -3.72 -2.42
N GLN A 50 -6.27 -2.90 -3.32
CA GLN A 50 -7.42 -3.24 -4.14
C GLN A 50 -6.98 -4.10 -5.33
N ARG A 51 -7.74 -5.14 -5.64
CA ARG A 51 -7.49 -6.08 -6.74
C ARG A 51 -7.19 -5.39 -8.07
N LYS A 52 -8.03 -4.42 -8.46
CA LYS A 52 -7.89 -3.71 -9.72
C LYS A 52 -6.58 -2.93 -9.81
N TRP A 53 -6.16 -2.32 -8.70
CA TRP A 53 -4.89 -1.62 -8.64
C TRP A 53 -3.72 -2.59 -8.79
N LEU A 54 -3.76 -3.75 -8.11
CA LEU A 54 -2.69 -4.75 -8.20
C LEU A 54 -2.53 -5.29 -9.63
N GLN A 55 -3.64 -5.58 -10.32
CA GLN A 55 -3.62 -5.97 -11.73
C GLN A 55 -3.02 -4.88 -12.62
N ASP A 56 -3.44 -3.62 -12.46
CA ASP A 56 -2.91 -2.50 -13.24
C ASP A 56 -1.42 -2.26 -12.94
N PHE A 57 -0.99 -2.47 -11.70
CA PHE A 57 0.39 -2.35 -11.27
C PHE A 57 1.28 -3.41 -11.93
N PHE A 58 0.84 -4.66 -12.03
CA PHE A 58 1.57 -5.69 -12.77
C PHE A 58 1.68 -5.38 -14.27
N LYS A 59 0.65 -4.76 -14.87
CA LYS A 59 0.70 -4.33 -16.29
C LYS A 59 1.69 -3.21 -16.53
N ASN A 60 1.76 -2.25 -15.61
CA ASN A 60 2.63 -1.09 -15.72
C ASN A 60 3.05 -0.58 -14.33
N PRO A 61 4.14 -1.12 -13.75
CA PRO A 61 4.57 -0.73 -12.42
C PRO A 61 5.08 0.72 -12.42
N ASN A 62 4.29 1.63 -11.83
CA ASN A 62 4.68 3.02 -11.65
C ASN A 62 5.46 3.23 -10.35
N THR A 63 6.18 4.35 -10.22
CA THR A 63 6.88 4.66 -8.97
C THR A 63 5.93 5.35 -7.99
N LEU A 64 5.76 4.77 -6.80
CA LEU A 64 5.02 5.39 -5.70
C LEU A 64 5.87 6.37 -4.88
N ARG A 65 7.20 6.26 -4.99
CA ARG A 65 8.16 7.14 -4.31
C ARG A 65 9.09 7.71 -5.37
N PRO A 66 8.83 8.94 -5.86
CA PRO A 66 9.61 9.54 -6.94
C PRO A 66 11.12 9.56 -6.69
N ALA A 67 11.54 9.65 -5.42
CA ALA A 67 12.94 9.63 -5.00
C ALA A 67 13.63 8.26 -5.14
N LEU A 68 12.89 7.15 -5.32
CA LEU A 68 13.49 5.83 -5.49
C LEU A 68 13.93 5.60 -6.95
N ILE A 69 15.22 5.35 -7.11
CA ILE A 69 15.85 5.01 -8.41
C ILE A 69 15.46 3.58 -8.83
N ARG A 70 15.40 2.65 -7.87
CA ARG A 70 15.07 1.24 -8.11
C ARG A 70 13.57 1.08 -8.27
N ARG A 71 13.15 0.45 -9.37
CA ARG A 71 11.73 0.26 -9.74
C ARG A 71 11.47 -1.22 -10.01
N MET A 72 10.24 -1.64 -9.78
CA MET A 72 9.80 -2.98 -10.18
C MET A 72 9.91 -3.11 -11.72
N PRO A 73 10.58 -4.15 -12.24
CA PRO A 73 10.69 -4.37 -13.68
C PRO A 73 9.32 -4.58 -14.32
N LYS A 74 9.21 -4.21 -15.60
CA LYS A 74 8.06 -4.61 -16.41
C LYS A 74 8.31 -6.01 -16.96
N PHE A 75 7.64 -7.00 -16.38
CA PHE A 75 7.82 -8.41 -16.71
C PHE A 75 7.07 -8.88 -17.97
N ASN A 76 6.20 -8.03 -18.54
CA ASN A 76 5.38 -8.34 -19.72
C ASN A 76 4.52 -9.61 -19.57
N LEU A 77 3.98 -9.82 -18.36
CA LEU A 77 3.06 -10.91 -18.04
C LEU A 77 1.80 -10.85 -18.91
N SER A 78 1.27 -12.03 -19.25
CA SER A 78 -0.04 -12.19 -19.85
C SER A 78 -1.15 -11.84 -18.84
N ASP A 79 -2.35 -11.53 -19.35
CA ASP A 79 -3.51 -11.28 -18.48
C ASP A 79 -3.84 -12.48 -17.57
N SER A 80 -3.56 -13.71 -18.01
CA SER A 80 -3.77 -14.92 -17.21
C SER A 80 -2.79 -14.98 -16.03
N GLU A 81 -1.49 -14.76 -16.26
CA GLU A 81 -0.47 -14.75 -15.20
C GLU A 81 -0.71 -13.61 -14.21
N ILE A 82 -1.12 -12.43 -14.70
CA ILE A 82 -1.48 -11.30 -13.83
C ILE A 82 -2.66 -11.66 -12.95
N ASN A 83 -3.71 -12.27 -13.49
CA ASN A 83 -4.87 -12.70 -12.70
C ASN A 83 -4.48 -13.76 -11.68
N GLU A 84 -3.67 -14.74 -12.05
CA GLU A 84 -3.23 -15.79 -11.16
C GLU A 84 -2.38 -15.26 -9.99
N LEU A 85 -1.37 -14.42 -10.26
CA LEU A 85 -0.57 -13.78 -9.22
C LEU A 85 -1.44 -12.90 -8.33
N THR A 86 -2.37 -12.16 -8.92
CA THR A 86 -3.31 -11.32 -8.15
C THR A 86 -4.20 -12.20 -7.26
N ASP A 87 -4.76 -13.29 -7.77
CA ASP A 87 -5.61 -14.21 -6.99
C ASP A 87 -4.84 -14.83 -5.84
N TYR A 88 -3.61 -15.27 -6.09
CA TYR A 88 -2.75 -15.81 -5.04
C TYR A 88 -2.47 -14.76 -3.97
N ILE A 89 -2.01 -13.56 -4.33
CA ILE A 89 -1.70 -12.49 -3.37
C ILE A 89 -2.95 -12.10 -2.58
N MET A 90 -4.08 -11.90 -3.26
CA MET A 90 -5.35 -11.49 -2.65
C MET A 90 -5.96 -12.58 -1.77
N THR A 91 -5.50 -13.83 -1.86
CA THR A 91 -6.02 -14.95 -1.05
C THR A 91 -5.06 -15.34 0.07
N VAL A 92 -3.76 -15.44 -0.24
CA VAL A 92 -2.74 -16.02 0.65
C VAL A 92 -2.09 -14.95 1.54
N TYR A 93 -1.88 -13.74 1.03
CA TYR A 93 -1.16 -12.67 1.74
C TYR A 93 -2.11 -11.78 2.54
N GLN A 94 -2.88 -12.43 3.43
CA GLN A 94 -3.85 -11.80 4.31
C GLN A 94 -3.28 -11.61 5.72
N SER A 95 -3.41 -10.41 6.27
CA SER A 95 -3.14 -10.15 7.68
C SER A 95 -4.31 -10.66 8.53
N PRO A 96 -4.05 -11.41 9.61
CA PRO A 96 -5.11 -11.87 10.51
C PRO A 96 -5.81 -10.72 11.25
N ASP A 97 -5.18 -9.54 11.34
CA ASP A 97 -5.69 -8.39 12.09
C ASP A 97 -6.53 -7.42 11.24
N VAL A 98 -6.63 -7.70 9.93
CA VAL A 98 -7.26 -6.82 8.93
C VAL A 98 -8.33 -7.60 8.16
N ASP A 99 -9.59 -7.40 8.56
CA ASP A 99 -10.72 -7.71 7.68
C ASP A 99 -10.82 -6.65 6.58
N ARG A 100 -10.30 -6.96 5.39
CA ARG A 100 -10.18 -6.02 4.27
C ARG A 100 -11.50 -5.32 3.93
N ASP A 101 -12.61 -6.01 4.06
CA ASP A 101 -13.91 -5.56 3.58
C ASP A 101 -14.80 -4.99 4.72
N ALA A 102 -14.26 -4.89 5.95
CA ALA A 102 -14.94 -4.33 7.11
C ALA A 102 -15.30 -2.83 7.02
N MET A 103 -14.65 -2.07 6.14
CA MET A 103 -14.92 -0.65 5.92
C MET A 103 -15.23 -0.36 4.45
N PRO A 104 -16.21 0.50 4.15
CA PRO A 104 -16.60 0.79 2.77
C PRO A 104 -15.56 1.68 2.05
N LEU A 105 -15.44 1.56 0.73
CA LEU A 105 -14.56 2.40 -0.10
C LEU A 105 -15.16 3.78 -0.47
N SER A 106 -16.40 4.05 -0.07
CA SER A 106 -17.14 5.29 -0.34
C SER A 106 -18.33 5.45 0.59
N GLY A 107 -19.06 6.56 0.47
CA GLY A 107 -20.27 6.82 1.27
C GLY A 107 -20.00 7.53 2.60
N TYR A 108 -18.81 8.07 2.79
CA TYR A 108 -18.47 8.87 3.97
C TYR A 108 -19.12 10.26 3.92
N PRO A 109 -19.69 10.77 5.02
CA PRO A 109 -20.26 12.11 5.08
C PRO A 109 -19.24 13.21 4.76
N ALA A 110 -19.67 14.28 4.07
CA ALA A 110 -18.81 15.40 3.69
C ALA A 110 -18.13 16.06 4.91
N VAL A 111 -18.83 16.15 6.05
CA VAL A 111 -18.27 16.68 7.30
C VAL A 111 -17.08 15.86 7.80
N GLN A 112 -17.14 14.53 7.65
CA GLN A 112 -16.06 13.63 8.06
C GLN A 112 -14.85 13.73 7.11
N VAL A 113 -15.10 13.88 5.81
CA VAL A 113 -14.05 14.12 4.81
C VAL A 113 -13.33 15.45 5.09
N GLU A 114 -14.07 16.52 5.39
CA GLU A 114 -13.46 17.82 5.72
C GLU A 114 -12.67 17.75 7.03
N GLN A 115 -13.18 17.06 8.05
CA GLN A 115 -12.42 16.79 9.29
C GLN A 115 -11.11 16.06 8.98
N GLY A 116 -11.14 15.03 8.13
CA GLY A 116 -9.94 14.30 7.68
C GLY A 116 -8.92 15.20 6.99
N LYS A 117 -9.38 16.13 6.15
CA LYS A 117 -8.52 17.13 5.50
C LYS A 117 -7.83 18.05 6.51
N GLN A 118 -8.57 18.55 7.51
CA GLN A 118 -7.99 19.38 8.56
C GLN A 118 -6.96 18.61 9.40
N LEU A 119 -7.25 17.35 9.74
CA LEU A 119 -6.30 16.48 10.44
C LEU A 119 -5.03 16.25 9.62
N PHE A 120 -5.18 16.03 8.30
CA PHE A 120 -4.07 15.80 7.38
C PHE A 120 -3.10 17.00 7.34
N TYR A 121 -3.63 18.21 7.13
CA TYR A 121 -2.80 19.40 6.93
C TYR A 121 -2.34 20.07 8.23
N SER A 122 -3.17 20.02 9.28
CA SER A 122 -2.93 20.80 10.51
C SER A 122 -2.41 19.93 11.65
N LYS A 123 -3.21 18.97 12.13
CA LYS A 123 -2.87 18.24 13.37
C LYS A 123 -1.68 17.30 13.19
N TYR A 124 -1.64 16.53 12.11
CA TYR A 124 -0.61 15.51 11.89
C TYR A 124 0.44 15.91 10.87
N ALA A 125 0.19 16.99 10.13
CA ALA A 125 1.06 17.53 9.09
C ALA A 125 1.56 16.44 8.11
N CYS A 126 0.65 15.56 7.66
CA CYS A 126 0.96 14.41 6.79
C CYS A 126 1.63 14.85 5.47
N GLN A 127 1.30 16.04 4.97
CA GLN A 127 1.89 16.67 3.78
C GLN A 127 3.40 16.93 3.89
N SER A 128 3.95 16.95 5.11
CA SER A 128 5.40 17.09 5.31
C SER A 128 6.18 15.88 4.83
N CYS A 129 5.52 14.71 4.74
CA CYS A 129 6.13 13.45 4.28
C CYS A 129 5.47 12.90 3.02
N HIS A 130 4.17 13.13 2.81
CA HIS A 130 3.40 12.58 1.69
C HIS A 130 2.89 13.69 0.78
N ILE A 131 3.06 13.54 -0.54
CA ILE A 131 2.38 14.38 -1.52
C ILE A 131 0.96 13.85 -1.77
N ILE A 132 -0.05 14.69 -1.59
CA ILE A 132 -1.44 14.42 -2.02
C ILE A 132 -1.94 15.46 -3.03
N ASP A 133 -1.56 16.73 -2.86
CA ASP A 133 -1.65 17.79 -3.87
C ASP A 133 -0.26 18.09 -4.43
N THR A 134 -0.07 17.77 -5.72
CA THR A 134 1.22 17.94 -6.42
C THR A 134 1.66 19.40 -6.60
N LYS A 135 0.76 20.36 -6.40
CA LYS A 135 1.07 21.79 -6.50
C LYS A 135 1.68 22.31 -5.21
N THR A 136 1.07 21.97 -4.08
CA THR A 136 1.39 22.57 -2.77
C THR A 136 2.29 21.70 -1.92
N ASP A 137 2.11 20.39 -1.95
CA ASP A 137 2.81 19.48 -1.04
C ASP A 137 4.24 19.25 -1.51
N LYS A 138 5.16 19.14 -0.55
CA LYS A 138 6.60 18.97 -0.81
C LYS A 138 7.19 17.77 -0.11
N GLY A 139 6.42 17.02 0.69
CA GLY A 139 6.87 15.83 1.38
C GLY A 139 7.12 14.64 0.44
N TYR A 140 8.35 14.18 0.34
CA TYR A 140 8.75 13.08 -0.56
C TYR A 140 9.32 11.85 0.16
N ILE A 141 9.30 11.83 1.50
CA ILE A 141 9.79 10.71 2.32
C ILE A 141 8.81 9.53 2.24
N GLY A 142 7.52 9.81 2.36
CA GLY A 142 6.44 8.84 2.22
C GLY A 142 6.08 8.59 0.75
N PRO A 143 5.41 7.46 0.45
CA PRO A 143 4.81 7.27 -0.87
C PRO A 143 3.77 8.35 -1.16
N THR A 144 3.62 8.70 -2.44
CA THR A 144 2.55 9.59 -2.89
C THR A 144 1.18 9.02 -2.52
N LEU A 145 0.27 9.91 -2.13
CA LEU A 145 -1.11 9.62 -1.77
C LEU A 145 -2.11 10.11 -2.82
N THR A 146 -1.64 10.68 -3.94
CA THR A 146 -2.45 11.22 -5.05
C THR A 146 -3.51 10.26 -5.59
N GLN A 147 -3.31 8.95 -5.45
CA GLN A 147 -4.23 7.90 -5.91
C GLN A 147 -4.47 6.82 -4.83
N VAL A 148 -4.28 7.16 -3.55
CA VAL A 148 -4.35 6.17 -2.47
C VAL A 148 -5.73 5.52 -2.36
N GLY A 149 -6.80 6.25 -2.68
CA GLY A 149 -8.17 5.74 -2.67
C GLY A 149 -8.49 4.73 -3.77
N SER A 150 -7.67 4.65 -4.82
CA SER A 150 -7.70 3.56 -5.80
C SER A 150 -6.80 2.39 -5.42
N ARG A 151 -5.79 2.63 -4.58
CA ARG A 151 -4.73 1.66 -4.26
C ARG A 151 -5.04 0.81 -3.06
N LEU A 152 -5.34 1.43 -1.92
CA LEU A 152 -5.46 0.73 -0.63
C LEU A 152 -6.91 0.43 -0.28
N SER A 153 -7.15 -0.63 0.49
CA SER A 153 -8.44 -0.90 1.10
C SER A 153 -8.72 0.11 2.23
N ALA A 154 -10.00 0.38 2.51
CA ALA A 154 -10.39 1.30 3.58
C ALA A 154 -9.93 0.80 4.96
N THR A 155 -10.12 -0.50 5.23
CA THR A 155 -9.71 -1.08 6.51
C THR A 155 -8.19 -1.02 6.69
N TRP A 156 -7.41 -1.25 5.62
CA TRP A 156 -5.96 -1.13 5.70
C TRP A 156 -5.52 0.30 6.05
N ILE A 157 -6.08 1.33 5.39
CA ILE A 157 -5.76 2.73 5.72
C ILE A 157 -6.07 3.01 7.19
N TYR A 158 -7.26 2.64 7.67
CA TYR A 158 -7.66 2.85 9.06
C TYR A 158 -6.71 2.16 10.04
N LYS A 159 -6.41 0.87 9.84
CA LYS A 159 -5.52 0.10 10.72
C LYS A 159 -4.08 0.62 10.69
N TRP A 160 -3.61 1.03 9.52
CA TRP A 160 -2.29 1.64 9.34
C TRP A 160 -2.16 2.94 10.13
N LEU A 161 -3.16 3.83 10.06
CA LEU A 161 -3.19 5.08 10.82
C LEU A 161 -3.25 4.86 12.34
N LYS A 162 -3.88 3.76 12.78
CA LYS A 162 -3.96 3.39 14.21
C LYS A 162 -2.61 2.93 14.77
N ASN A 163 -1.90 2.06 14.06
CA ASN A 163 -0.58 1.60 14.46
C ASN A 163 0.19 0.96 13.29
N PRO A 164 1.00 1.73 12.53
CA PRO A 164 1.68 1.19 11.36
C PRO A 164 2.77 0.17 11.73
N GLN A 165 3.37 0.29 12.92
CA GLN A 165 4.38 -0.64 13.44
C GLN A 165 3.82 -2.03 13.75
N SER A 166 2.54 -2.12 14.10
CA SER A 166 1.89 -3.43 14.33
C SER A 166 1.69 -4.22 13.03
N LEU A 167 1.47 -3.52 11.91
CA LEU A 167 1.27 -4.16 10.61
C LEU A 167 2.60 -4.44 9.92
N ARG A 168 3.52 -3.47 9.94
CA ARG A 168 4.85 -3.57 9.32
C ARG A 168 5.91 -3.02 10.28
N PRO A 169 6.49 -3.89 11.14
CA PRO A 169 7.55 -3.49 12.06
C PRO A 169 8.72 -2.82 11.33
N GLY A 170 9.20 -1.69 11.84
CA GLY A 170 10.33 -0.95 11.25
C GLY A 170 9.95 -0.01 10.10
N THR A 171 8.66 0.15 9.78
CA THR A 171 8.20 1.21 8.88
C THR A 171 8.59 2.61 9.41
N VAL A 172 8.84 3.56 8.51
CA VAL A 172 9.27 4.92 8.88
C VAL A 172 8.08 5.76 9.37
N GLU A 173 6.86 5.42 8.96
CA GLU A 173 5.68 6.18 9.38
C GLU A 173 5.45 6.04 10.89
N PRO A 174 5.40 7.16 11.63
CA PRO A 174 5.30 7.11 13.09
C PRO A 174 3.89 6.72 13.53
N ASN A 175 3.79 6.02 14.66
CA ASN A 175 2.51 5.89 15.35
C ASN A 175 2.15 7.24 16.00
N ARG A 176 1.06 7.86 15.52
CA ARG A 176 0.56 9.16 16.01
C ARG A 176 -0.46 9.03 17.15
N ASN A 177 -0.76 7.82 17.62
CA ASN A 177 -1.75 7.51 18.66
C ASN A 177 -3.12 8.16 18.37
N MET A 178 -3.60 8.02 17.13
CA MET A 178 -4.86 8.62 16.68
C MET A 178 -6.08 7.98 17.37
N SER A 179 -7.10 8.78 17.66
CA SER A 179 -8.41 8.25 18.06
C SER A 179 -9.07 7.50 16.90
N ASP A 180 -10.09 6.70 17.19
CA ASP A 180 -10.84 6.01 16.13
C ASP A 180 -11.59 6.97 15.22
N GLU A 181 -12.10 8.07 15.77
CA GLU A 181 -12.77 9.10 15.01
C GLU A 181 -11.80 9.77 14.02
N GLU A 182 -10.60 10.12 14.49
CA GLU A 182 -9.56 10.76 13.68
C GLU A 182 -9.07 9.84 12.56
N ALA A 183 -8.80 8.58 12.88
CA ALA A 183 -8.37 7.59 11.90
C ALA A 183 -9.47 7.34 10.84
N ARG A 184 -10.75 7.30 11.23
CA ARG A 184 -11.87 7.18 10.28
C ARG A 184 -12.02 8.43 9.40
N ALA A 185 -11.89 9.62 9.98
CA ALA A 185 -11.95 10.89 9.23
C ALA A 185 -10.81 11.00 8.20
N LEU A 186 -9.58 10.70 8.60
CA LEU A 186 -8.44 10.63 7.68
C LEU A 186 -8.65 9.56 6.61
N THR A 187 -9.15 8.38 6.97
CA THR A 187 -9.47 7.32 6.00
C THR A 187 -10.49 7.81 4.97
N ALA A 188 -11.58 8.46 5.41
CA ALA A 188 -12.59 9.04 4.54
C ALA A 188 -12.00 10.06 3.57
N TYR A 189 -11.13 10.95 4.06
CA TYR A 189 -10.42 11.93 3.23
C TYR A 189 -9.48 11.27 2.22
N LEU A 190 -8.65 10.31 2.63
CA LEU A 190 -7.71 9.61 1.74
C LEU A 190 -8.45 8.84 0.64
N LEU A 191 -9.62 8.27 0.93
CA LEU A 191 -10.43 7.56 -0.05
C LEU A 191 -11.04 8.47 -1.13
N THR A 192 -11.02 9.81 -0.98
CA THR A 192 -11.45 10.71 -2.06
C THR A 192 -10.44 10.81 -3.20
N PHE A 193 -9.19 10.40 -2.98
CA PHE A 193 -8.10 10.48 -3.96
C PHE A 193 -8.08 9.24 -4.84
N LYS A 194 -9.03 9.19 -5.77
CA LYS A 194 -9.16 8.14 -6.78
C LYS A 194 -8.61 8.63 -8.12
N GLY A 195 -7.74 7.82 -8.73
CA GLY A 195 -7.17 8.05 -10.06
C GLY A 195 -6.85 6.74 -10.76
N SER A 196 -6.55 6.81 -12.05
CA SER A 196 -5.97 5.68 -12.80
C SER A 196 -4.50 6.00 -13.14
N ALA A 197 -3.63 5.00 -13.10
CA ALA A 197 -2.21 5.11 -13.40
C ALA A 197 -1.88 5.76 -14.77
N LYS A 198 -2.86 5.89 -15.68
CA LYS A 198 -2.73 6.60 -16.96
C LYS A 198 -2.59 8.13 -16.83
N GLN A 199 -3.00 8.76 -15.72
CA GLN A 199 -3.02 10.22 -15.62
C GLN A 199 -1.70 10.85 -15.14
N GLU A 200 -0.77 10.09 -14.60
CA GLU A 200 0.56 10.59 -14.18
C GLU A 200 1.55 10.70 -15.34
N ALA A 201 1.34 9.99 -16.46
CA ALA A 201 2.24 10.02 -17.63
C ALA A 201 2.05 11.24 -18.54
N LYS A 202 1.13 12.16 -18.19
CA LYS A 202 0.73 13.28 -19.05
C LYS A 202 0.99 14.68 -18.45
N LYS A 203 1.85 14.80 -17.45
CA LYS A 203 2.22 16.10 -16.89
C LYS A 203 3.72 16.24 -16.67
#